data_AF-A0A9X1P5D0-F1
#
_entry.id   AF-A0A9X1P5D0-F1
#
_cell.length_a   1.000
_cell.length_b   1.000
_cell.length_c   1.000
_cell.angle_alpha   90.00
_cell.angle_beta   90.00
_cell.angle_gamma   90.00
#
_symmetry.space_group_name_H-M   'P 1'
#
loop_
_entity.id
_entity.type
_entity.pdbx_description
1 polymer ?
#
loop_
_entity_poly.entity_id
_entity_poly.type
_entity_poly.pdbx_seq_one_letter_code
_entity_poly.pdbx_strand_id
1 'polypeptide(L)'
;MKVREALVAQDPGHSEWRRDLIVSHWHLATVSPAEARGHYSAALTIAEELSTSGRLAPADGGMIEELRRRLAGLDDCEDAGA
;
A
#
# COMPACT_ATOMS: atom_id res chain seq x y z
N MET A 1 26.92 2.67 -22.91
CA MET A 1 26.11 3.48 -21.96
C MET A 1 24.99 4.16 -22.74
N LYS A 2 23.92 3.43 -23.07
CA LYS A 2 22.67 3.93 -23.66
C LYS A 2 21.64 2.81 -23.47
N VAL A 3 20.42 3.17 -23.11
CA VAL A 3 19.26 2.27 -22.88
C VAL A 3 19.21 1.58 -21.51
N ARG A 4 19.16 2.36 -20.42
CA ARG A 4 18.44 1.93 -19.21
C ARG A 4 17.29 2.86 -18.82
N GLU A 5 17.08 3.93 -19.58
CA GLU A 5 16.09 4.97 -19.25
C GLU A 5 14.83 4.89 -20.12
N ALA A 6 14.82 4.09 -21.19
CA ALA A 6 13.67 3.97 -22.10
C ALA A 6 12.89 2.65 -21.97
N LEU A 7 13.26 1.79 -21.01
CA LEU A 7 12.61 0.50 -20.77
C LEU A 7 11.87 0.44 -19.44
N VAL A 8 11.40 1.60 -18.96
CA VAL A 8 10.57 1.69 -17.75
C VAL A 8 9.10 1.99 -18.12
N ALA A 9 8.84 2.36 -19.38
CA ALA A 9 7.52 2.75 -19.87
C ALA A 9 6.65 1.57 -20.37
N GLN A 10 7.16 0.34 -20.44
CA GLN A 10 6.45 -0.79 -21.05
C GLN A 10 6.38 -2.07 -20.20
N ASP A 11 6.91 -2.06 -18.96
CA ASP A 11 6.98 -3.29 -18.18
C ASP A 11 5.89 -3.36 -17.10
N PRO A 12 4.93 -4.30 -17.19
CA PRO A 12 4.04 -4.63 -16.08
C PRO A 12 4.81 -5.18 -14.85
N GLY A 13 6.12 -5.45 -14.97
CA GLY A 13 7.04 -5.73 -13.85
C GLY A 13 7.24 -4.57 -12.87
N HIS A 14 6.69 -3.40 -13.16
CA HIS A 14 6.57 -2.29 -12.22
C HIS A 14 5.39 -2.49 -11.22
N SER A 15 5.13 -3.72 -10.78
CA SER A 15 4.26 -4.02 -9.63
C SER A 15 5.08 -4.20 -8.36
N GLU A 16 6.34 -4.65 -8.46
CA GLU A 16 7.24 -4.82 -7.31
C GLU A 16 7.47 -3.50 -6.55
N TRP A 17 7.85 -2.40 -7.23
CA TRP A 17 8.07 -1.12 -6.52
C TRP A 17 6.81 -0.55 -5.86
N ARG A 18 5.61 -0.81 -6.39
CA ARG A 18 4.36 -0.38 -5.74
C ARG A 18 4.00 -1.28 -4.57
N ARG A 19 4.29 -2.58 -4.65
CA ARG A 19 4.19 -3.49 -3.51
C ARG A 19 5.18 -3.10 -2.41
N ASP A 20 6.42 -2.81 -2.77
CA ASP A 20 7.46 -2.36 -1.84
C ASP A 20 7.09 -1.03 -1.16
N LEU A 21 6.41 -0.14 -1.88
CA LEU A 21 5.87 1.11 -1.31
C LEU A 21 4.78 0.84 -0.27
N ILE A 22 3.85 -0.09 -0.55
CA ILE A 22 2.83 -0.51 0.42
C ILE A 22 3.48 -1.14 1.66
N VAL A 23 4.47 -2.02 1.48
CA VAL A 23 5.22 -2.64 2.59
C VAL A 23 6.00 -1.59 3.39
N SER A 24 6.57 -0.58 2.74
CA SER A 24 7.26 0.52 3.42
C SER A 24 6.30 1.32 4.30
N HIS A 25 5.12 1.64 3.79
CA HIS A 25 4.07 2.28 4.58
C HIS A 25 3.60 1.40 5.75
N TRP A 26 3.47 0.09 5.55
CA TRP A 26 3.17 -0.84 6.64
C TRP A 26 4.21 -0.78 7.77
N HIS A 27 5.49 -0.83 7.40
CA HIS A 27 6.58 -0.75 8.38
C HIS A 27 6.59 0.59 9.10
N LEU A 28 6.41 1.70 8.38
CA LEU A 28 6.29 3.04 8.99
C LEU A 28 5.11 3.11 9.96
N ALA A 29 3.95 2.54 9.60
CA ALA A 29 2.81 2.46 10.50
C ALA A 29 3.08 1.63 11.77
N THR A 30 3.95 0.63 11.65
CA THR A 30 4.37 -0.20 12.79
C THR A 30 5.36 0.53 13.69
N VAL A 31 6.25 1.34 13.12
CA VAL A 31 7.27 2.11 13.86
C VAL A 31 6.69 3.37 14.50
N SER A 32 5.71 4.01 13.85
CA SER A 32 5.05 5.24 14.31
C SER A 32 3.54 5.01 14.50
N PRO A 33 3.09 4.46 15.65
CA PRO A 33 1.68 4.22 15.93
C PRO A 33 0.80 5.48 15.80
N ALA A 34 1.33 6.65 16.16
CA ALA A 34 0.64 7.93 16.04
C ALA A 34 0.34 8.34 14.59
N GLU A 35 1.15 7.87 13.63
CA GLU A 35 1.00 8.14 12.19
C GLU A 35 0.48 6.90 11.43
N ALA A 36 0.20 5.80 12.14
CA ALA A 36 -0.15 4.52 11.55
C ALA A 36 -1.37 4.60 10.65
N ARG A 37 -2.40 5.34 11.09
CA ARG A 37 -3.60 5.59 10.30
C ARG A 37 -3.28 6.24 8.95
N GLY A 38 -2.44 7.27 8.94
CA GLY A 38 -2.03 7.96 7.72
C GLY A 38 -1.25 7.05 6.77
N HIS A 39 -0.33 6.25 7.32
CA HIS A 39 0.46 5.31 6.53
C HIS A 39 -0.36 4.14 5.97
N TYR A 40 -1.23 3.51 6.76
CA TYR A 40 -2.12 2.46 6.26
C TYR A 40 -3.13 2.99 5.24
N SER A 41 -3.63 4.22 5.42
CA SER A 41 -4.51 4.87 4.44
C SER A 41 -3.79 5.13 3.11
N ALA A 42 -2.57 5.67 3.15
CA ALA A 42 -1.76 5.88 1.95
C ALA A 42 -1.48 4.56 1.20
N ALA A 43 -1.12 3.50 1.95
CA ALA A 43 -0.95 2.16 1.41
C ALA A 43 -2.23 1.62 0.74
N LEU A 44 -3.39 1.83 1.37
CA LEU A 44 -4.68 1.36 0.84
C LEU A 44 -5.01 2.04 -0.49
N THR A 45 -4.85 3.37 -0.57
CA THR A 45 -5.08 4.12 -1.81
C THR A 45 -4.23 3.59 -2.96
N ILE A 46 -2.93 3.34 -2.73
CA ILE A 46 -2.03 2.80 -3.75
C ILE A 46 -2.47 1.40 -4.20
N ALA A 47 -2.90 0.55 -3.25
CA ALA A 47 -3.37 -0.80 -3.54
C ALA A 47 -4.70 -0.80 -4.32
N GLU A 48 -5.61 0.11 -4.00
CA GLU A 48 -6.89 0.29 -4.71
C GLU A 48 -6.69 0.83 -6.14
N GLU A 49 -5.79 1.79 -6.33
CA GLU A 49 -5.42 2.30 -7.65
C GLU A 49 -4.81 1.19 -8.53
N LEU A 50 -3.95 0.36 -7.93
CA LEU A 50 -3.38 -0.83 -8.55
C LEU A 50 -4.45 -1.83 -9.00
N SER A 51 -5.41 -2.12 -8.10
CA SER A 51 -6.53 -3.03 -8.35
C SER A 51 -7.42 -2.50 -9.48
N THR A 52 -7.81 -1.23 -9.40
CA THR A 52 -8.64 -0.56 -10.41
C THR A 52 -7.97 -0.53 -11.77
N SER A 53 -6.65 -0.37 -11.81
CA SER A 53 -5.87 -0.40 -13.05
C SER A 53 -5.65 -1.82 -13.60
N GLY A 54 -6.10 -2.87 -12.91
CA GLY A 54 -5.82 -4.27 -13.26
C GLY A 54 -4.34 -4.66 -13.17
N ARG A 55 -3.54 -3.87 -12.44
CA ARG A 55 -2.08 -4.04 -12.31
C ARG A 55 -1.67 -4.70 -10.98
N LEU A 56 -2.64 -4.93 -10.09
CA LEU A 56 -2.44 -5.68 -8.87
C LEU A 56 -2.35 -7.17 -9.21
N ALA A 57 -1.30 -7.84 -8.75
CA ALA A 57 -1.22 -9.28 -8.90
C ALA A 57 -2.32 -9.96 -8.06
N PRO A 58 -2.89 -11.10 -8.51
CA PRO A 58 -3.88 -11.83 -7.73
C PRO A 58 -3.39 -12.20 -6.32
N ALA A 59 -2.09 -12.48 -6.18
CA ALA A 59 -1.44 -12.77 -4.90
C ALA A 59 -1.42 -11.56 -3.94
N ASP A 60 -1.51 -10.33 -4.46
CA ASP A 60 -1.50 -9.09 -3.69
C ASP A 60 -2.92 -8.57 -3.40
N GLY A 61 -3.97 -9.22 -3.91
CA GLY A 61 -5.36 -8.83 -3.68
C GLY A 61 -5.76 -8.85 -2.20
N GLY A 62 -5.14 -9.73 -1.39
CA GLY A 62 -5.38 -9.80 0.05
C GLY A 62 -4.84 -8.60 0.84
N MET A 63 -3.94 -7.82 0.25
CA MET A 63 -3.31 -6.67 0.91
C MET A 63 -4.32 -5.54 1.16
N ILE A 64 -5.28 -5.33 0.25
CA ILE A 64 -6.34 -4.31 0.37
C ILE A 64 -7.20 -4.59 1.60
N GLU A 65 -7.69 -5.83 1.73
CA GLU A 65 -8.54 -6.23 2.85
C GLU A 65 -7.81 -6.16 4.19
N GLU A 66 -6.53 -6.52 4.21
CA GLU A 66 -5.73 -6.43 5.42
C GLU A 66 -5.46 -4.98 5.85
N LEU A 67 -5.19 -4.08 4.90
CA LEU A 67 -5.04 -2.64 5.18
C LEU A 67 -6.34 -2.04 5.73
N ARG A 68 -7.49 -2.42 5.16
CA ARG A 68 -8.81 -2.02 5.69
C ARG A 68 -9.05 -2.54 7.10
N ARG A 69 -8.72 -3.81 7.36
CA ARG A 69 -8.85 -4.42 8.69
C ARG A 69 -7.99 -3.69 9.73
N ARG A 70 -6.77 -3.31 9.36
CA ARG A 70 -5.86 -2.55 10.23
C ARG A 70 -6.36 -1.14 10.51
N LEU A 71 -6.89 -0.46 9.50
CA LEU A 71 -7.52 0.86 9.67
C LEU A 71 -8.74 0.78 10.60
N ALA A 72 -9.64 -0.19 10.37
CA ALA A 72 -10.80 -0.40 11.23
C ALA A 72 -10.39 -0.64 12.69
N GLY A 73 -9.37 -1.47 12.94
CA GLY A 73 -8.87 -1.69 14.31
C GLY A 73 -8.23 -0.47 14.96
N LEU A 74 -7.79 0.53 14.19
CA LEU A 74 -7.35 1.82 14.71
C LEU A 74 -8.53 2.76 14.98
N ASP A 75 -9.55 2.75 14.12
CA ASP A 75 -10.82 3.47 14.32
C ASP A 75 -11.51 3.04 15.60
N ASP A 76 -11.66 1.72 15.81
CA ASP A 76 -12.26 1.14 17.01
C ASP A 76 -11.54 1.55 18.31
N CYS A 77 -10.25 1.90 18.23
CA CYS A 77 -9.46 2.37 19.37
C CYS A 77 -9.56 3.90 19.58
N GLU A 78 -9.74 4.69 18.51
CA GLU A 78 -9.99 6.14 18.58
C GLU A 78 -11.36 6.44 19.20
N ASP A 79 -12.39 5.64 18.87
CA ASP A 79 -13.76 5.81 19.36
C ASP A 79 -13.95 5.47 20.85
N ALA A 80 -13.00 4.77 21.48
CA ALA A 80 -13.02 4.47 22.92
C ALA A 80 -12.50 5.63 23.80
N GLY A 81 -12.04 6.72 23.21
CA GLY A 81 -11.40 7.85 23.87
C GLY A 81 -12.18 9.18 23.87
N ALA A 82 -13.46 9.18 23.48
CA ALA A 82 -14.32 10.37 23.48
C ALA A 82 -15.18 10.50 24.75
#